data_AF-A0A358NEP1-F1
#
_entry.id   AF-A0A358NEP1-F1
#
_cell.length_a   1.000
_cell.length_b   1.000
_cell.length_c   1.000
_cell.angle_alpha   90.00
_cell.angle_beta   90.00
_cell.angle_gamma   90.00
#
_symmetry.space_group_name_H-M   'P 1'
#
loop_
_entity.id
_entity.type
_entity.pdbx_description
1 polymer ?
#
loop_
_entity_poly.entity_id
_entity_poly.type
_entity_poly.pdbx_seq_one_letter_code
_entity_poly.pdbx_strand_id
1 'polypeptide(L)'
;MRNSFKIALSFLICILVLLLGVALGSIYVPFGDILAVIYGRVFSTSLPSHIPSVSVSIIWNLRLPRALLAFLVGGSLAVSGTV
;
A
#
# COMPACT_ATOMS: atom_id res chain seq x y z
N MET A 1 -12.48 0.83 28.05
CA MET A 1 -12.48 0.05 26.79
C MET A 1 -12.80 0.85 25.52
N ARG A 2 -13.16 2.15 25.59
CA ARG A 2 -13.57 2.94 24.40
C ARG A 2 -12.40 3.43 23.50
N ASN A 3 -11.19 3.57 24.03
CA ASN A 3 -10.03 4.04 23.26
C ASN A 3 -9.37 2.93 22.45
N SER A 4 -9.35 1.69 22.94
CA SER A 4 -8.83 0.53 22.21
C SER A 4 -9.55 0.33 20.87
N PHE A 5 -10.86 0.59 20.84
CA PHE A 5 -11.66 0.55 19.61
C PHE A 5 -11.27 1.65 18.61
N LYS A 6 -11.03 2.88 19.08
CA LYS A 6 -10.59 3.99 18.23
C LYS A 6 -9.20 3.74 17.61
N ILE A 7 -8.28 3.16 18.39
CA ILE A 7 -6.94 2.80 17.91
C ILE A 7 -7.03 1.68 16.86
N ALA A 8 -7.80 0.63 17.15
CA ALA A 8 -8.02 -0.47 16.20
C ALA A 8 -8.64 0.03 14.89
N LEU A 9 -9.62 0.94 14.97
CA LEU A 9 -10.25 1.54 13.80
C LEU A 9 -9.27 2.39 12.97
N SER A 10 -8.45 3.22 13.63
CA SER A 10 -7.44 4.03 12.95
C SER A 10 -6.39 3.16 12.24
N PHE A 11 -5.97 2.06 12.87
CA PHE A 11 -5.03 1.10 12.27
C PHE A 11 -5.63 0.42 11.03
N LEU A 12 -6.90 0.00 11.10
CA LEU A 12 -7.62 -0.58 9.97
C LEU A 12 -7.71 0.41 8.79
N ILE A 13 -8.01 1.67 9.08
CA ILE A 13 -8.09 2.74 8.08
C ILE A 13 -6.72 2.97 7.44
N CYS A 14 -5.63 2.98 8.21
CA CYS A 14 -4.28 3.13 7.67
C CYS A 14 -3.94 2.03 6.66
N ILE A 15 -4.26 0.77 6.99
CA ILE A 15 -4.04 -0.37 6.07
C ILE A 15 -4.86 -0.21 4.80
N LEU A 16 -6.15 0.17 4.91
CA LEU A 16 -7.01 0.39 3.75
C LEU A 16 -6.48 1.52 2.86
N VAL A 17 -6.04 2.63 3.44
CA VAL A 17 -5.48 3.77 2.69
C VAL A 17 -4.18 3.39 1.99
N LEU A 18 -3.31 2.60 2.62
CA LEU A 18 -2.10 2.10 1.98
C LEU A 18 -2.42 1.16 0.81
N LEU A 19 -3.38 0.24 0.98
CA LEU A 19 -3.84 -0.64 -0.10
C LEU A 19 -4.43 0.16 -1.26
N LEU A 20 -5.28 1.16 -0.96
CA LEU A 20 -5.83 2.07 -1.96
C LEU A 20 -4.75 2.92 -2.64
N GLY A 21 -3.75 3.40 -1.90
CA GLY A 21 -2.64 4.18 -2.45
C GLY A 21 -1.75 3.38 -3.40
N VAL A 22 -1.62 2.07 -3.18
CA VAL A 22 -0.92 1.16 -4.10
C VAL A 22 -1.81 0.80 -5.31
N ALA A 23 -3.11 0.65 -5.10
CA ALA A 23 -4.06 0.30 -6.15
C ALA A 23 -4.41 1.45 -7.11
N LEU A 24 -4.58 2.66 -6.58
CA LEU A 24 -4.86 3.87 -7.34
C LEU A 24 -3.56 4.39 -7.96
N GLY A 25 -3.30 4.03 -9.22
CA GLY A 25 -2.17 4.57 -9.98
C GLY A 25 -2.45 4.62 -11.48
N SER A 26 -1.53 5.24 -12.22
CA SER A 26 -1.66 5.57 -13.65
C SER A 26 -1.96 4.39 -14.60
N ILE A 27 -1.85 3.15 -14.11
CA ILE A 27 -2.19 1.93 -14.84
C ILE A 27 -3.21 1.19 -13.98
N TYR A 28 -4.37 0.90 -14.57
CA TYR A 28 -5.41 0.10 -13.93
C TYR A 28 -4.89 -1.33 -13.79
N VAL A 29 -4.52 -1.71 -12.57
CA VAL A 29 -4.13 -3.08 -12.24
C VAL A 29 -5.19 -3.63 -11.29
N PRO A 30 -5.79 -4.79 -11.57
CA PRO A 30 -6.78 -5.39 -10.69
C PRO A 30 -6.22 -5.57 -9.28
N PHE A 31 -7.04 -5.30 -8.26
CA PHE A 31 -6.65 -5.48 -6.85
C PHE A 31 -6.11 -6.88 -6.56
N GLY A 32 -6.64 -7.91 -7.23
CA GLY A 32 -6.16 -9.30 -7.13
C GLY A 32 -4.73 -9.48 -7.65
N ASP A 33 -4.37 -8.83 -8.75
CA ASP A 33 -3.02 -8.91 -9.32
C ASP A 33 -2.00 -8.15 -8.47
N ILE A 34 -2.40 -7.04 -7.84
CA ILE A 34 -1.55 -6.29 -6.90
C ILE A 34 -1.20 -7.17 -5.68
N LEU A 35 -2.20 -7.82 -5.09
CA LEU A 35 -2.00 -8.76 -3.98
C LEU A 35 -1.12 -9.95 -4.40
N ALA A 36 -1.39 -10.54 -5.57
CA ALA A 36 -0.58 -11.64 -6.10
C ALA A 36 0.87 -11.23 -6.39
N VAL A 37 1.11 -10.01 -6.87
CA VAL A 37 2.46 -9.49 -7.13
C VAL A 37 3.21 -9.16 -5.83
N ILE A 38 2.54 -8.53 -4.86
CA ILE A 38 3.13 -8.25 -3.54
C ILE A 38 3.47 -9.57 -2.85
N TYR A 39 2.53 -10.52 -2.82
CA TYR A 39 2.74 -11.81 -2.19
C TYR A 39 3.81 -12.62 -2.95
N GLY A 40 3.75 -12.67 -4.28
CA GLY A 40 4.73 -13.39 -5.10
C GLY A 40 6.15 -12.84 -5.02
N ARG A 41 6.33 -11.52 -4.85
CA ARG A 41 7.67 -10.91 -4.66
C ARG A 41 8.17 -11.03 -3.22
N VAL A 42 7.29 -10.96 -2.23
CA VAL A 42 7.65 -11.12 -0.81
C VAL A 42 7.93 -12.60 -0.48
N PHE A 43 7.15 -13.53 -1.03
CA PHE A 43 7.30 -14.98 -0.81
C PHE A 43 8.10 -15.71 -1.91
N SER A 44 8.57 -15.00 -2.94
CA SER A 44 9.35 -15.58 -4.05
C SER A 44 8.66 -16.74 -4.77
N THR A 45 7.32 -16.74 -4.84
CA THR A 45 6.53 -17.73 -5.60
C THR A 45 6.23 -17.23 -7.01
N SER A 46 6.28 -18.16 -7.97
CA SER A 46 6.15 -17.94 -9.42
C SER A 46 5.02 -16.97 -9.78
N LEU A 47 5.39 -15.85 -10.42
CA LEU A 47 4.43 -14.91 -10.98
C LEU A 47 3.65 -15.59 -12.12
N PRO A 48 2.32 -15.42 -12.20
CA PRO A 48 1.56 -15.82 -13.38
C PRO A 48 2.08 -15.09 -14.61
N SER A 49 2.34 -15.83 -15.69
CA SER A 49 2.91 -15.40 -16.98
C SER A 49 2.06 -14.37 -17.75
N HIS A 50 0.98 -13.86 -17.16
CA HIS A 50 0.05 -12.90 -17.75
C HIS A 50 0.29 -11.46 -17.29
N ILE A 51 1.16 -11.22 -16.30
CA ILE A 51 1.45 -9.87 -15.79
C ILE A 51 2.73 -9.32 -16.43
N PRO A 52 2.67 -8.18 -17.15
CA PRO A 52 3.87 -7.53 -17.69
C PRO A 52 4.87 -7.23 -16.57
N SER A 53 6.13 -7.60 -16.77
CA SER A 53 7.24 -7.31 -15.85
C SER A 53 7.36 -5.81 -15.52
N VAL A 54 6.96 -4.96 -16.46
CA VAL A 54 6.86 -3.50 -16.31
C VAL A 54 5.84 -3.11 -15.24
N SER A 55 4.65 -3.72 -15.22
CA SER A 55 3.62 -3.44 -14.21
C SER A 55 4.08 -3.83 -12.80
N VAL A 56 4.79 -4.96 -12.67
CA VAL A 56 5.40 -5.42 -11.41
C VAL A 56 6.43 -4.42 -10.89
N SER A 57 7.33 -3.98 -11.76
CA SER A 57 8.37 -3.01 -11.38
C SER A 57 7.77 -1.65 -11.02
N ILE A 58 6.71 -1.20 -11.71
CA ILE A 58 6.00 0.05 -11.38
C ILE A 58 5.32 -0.05 -10.01
N ILE A 59 4.65 -1.16 -9.69
CA ILE A 59 4.00 -1.33 -8.38
C ILE A 59 5.07 -1.36 -7.27
N TRP A 60 6.13 -2.13 -7.46
CA TRP A 60 7.13 -2.38 -6.42
C TRP A 60 8.13 -1.24 -6.21
N ASN A 61 8.66 -0.64 -7.29
CA ASN A 61 9.68 0.41 -7.21
C ASN A 61 9.10 1.83 -7.21
N LEU A 62 7.87 2.03 -7.67
CA LEU A 62 7.29 3.38 -7.80
C LEU A 62 6.10 3.60 -6.86
N ARG A 63 5.11 2.71 -6.86
CA ARG A 63 3.87 2.92 -6.11
C ARG A 63 4.02 2.64 -4.61
N LEU A 64 4.60 1.50 -4.25
CA LEU A 64 4.83 1.14 -2.85
C LEU A 64 5.70 2.17 -2.11
N PRO A 65 6.87 2.57 -2.64
CA PRO A 65 7.71 3.58 -1.98
C PRO A 65 6.99 4.92 -1.85
N ARG A 66 6.25 5.35 -2.89
CA ARG A 66 5.49 6.60 -2.85
C ARG A 66 4.36 6.59 -1.82
N ALA A 67 3.60 5.50 -1.71
CA ALA A 67 2.53 5.37 -0.74
C ALA A 67 3.06 5.38 0.70
N LEU A 68 4.17 4.68 0.95
CA LEU A 68 4.86 4.69 2.25
C LEU A 68 5.41 6.08 2.59
N LEU A 69 6.07 6.75 1.65
CA LEU A 69 6.58 8.10 1.85
C LEU A 69 5.45 9.09 2.14
N ALA A 70 4.35 9.05 1.37
CA ALA A 70 3.19 9.92 1.61
C ALA A 70 2.57 9.68 2.98
N PHE A 71 2.47 8.42 3.41
CA PHE A 71 1.98 8.05 4.74
C PHE A 71 2.88 8.58 5.86
N LEU A 72 4.20 8.38 5.74
CA LEU A 72 5.17 8.84 6.74
C LEU A 72 5.22 10.37 6.82
N VAL A 73 5.26 11.07 5.68
CA VAL A 73 5.26 12.53 5.64
C VAL A 73 3.96 13.07 6.23
N GLY A 74 2.80 12.57 5.79
CA GLY A 74 1.50 12.98 6.35
C GLY A 74 1.39 12.73 7.86
N GLY A 75 1.88 11.58 8.34
CA GLY A 75 1.94 11.27 9.77
C GLY A 75 2.83 12.25 10.54
N SER A 76 4.02 12.58 10.01
CA SER A 76 4.93 13.53 10.66
C SER A 76 4.35 14.94 10.73
N LEU A 77 3.67 15.42 9.67
CA LEU A 77 2.97 16.69 9.66
C LEU A 77 1.82 16.72 10.67
N ALA A 78 1.02 15.65 10.74
CA ALA A 78 -0.09 15.57 11.69
C ALA A 78 0.40 15.60 13.14
N VAL A 79 1.47 14.87 13.46
CA VAL A 79 2.11 14.91 14.78
C VAL A 79 2.59 16.32 15.08
N SER A 80 3.37 16.94 14.18
CA SER A 80 3.90 18.29 14.38
C SER A 80 2.82 19.37 14.53
N GLY A 81 1.67 19.24 13.86
CA GLY A 81 0.57 20.21 13.96
C GLY A 81 -0.33 20.02 15.19
N THR A 82 -0.18 18.90 15.90
CA THR A 82 -0.94 18.63 17.14
C THR A 82 -0.18 19.10 18.39
N VAL A 83 1.14 19.24 18.31
CA VAL A 83 1.99 19.80 19.39
C VAL A 83 1.91 21.32 19.37
#